data_AF-A0A3M2SST9-F1
#
_entry.id   AF-A0A3M2SST9-F1
#
_cell.length_a   1.000
_cell.length_b   1.000
_cell.length_c   1.000
_cell.angle_alpha   90.00
_cell.angle_beta   90.00
_cell.angle_gamma   90.00
#
_symmetry.space_group_name_H-M   'P 1'
#
loop_
_entity.id
_entity.type
_entity.pdbx_description
1 polymer ?
#
loop_
_entity_poly.entity_id
_entity_poly.type
_entity_poly.pdbx_seq_one_letter_code
_entity_poly.pdbx_strand_id
1 'polypeptide(L)'
;MTADNAWIPRSEILASHQKMVAEVDQREALASGQFRPLTRREIEAHGANFGLDAELISHSRMRGLSGGQRVKVVLAACTWQRPHLIVLDEPTNYLDRDSLGALSKALKEFEGGVVIISHNAEFTESLTEEVWSVMNGRMTPQRTQLDSRARLWSSFVREG
;
A
#
# COMPACT_ATOMS: atom_id res chain seq x y z
N MET A 1 -40.83 23.14 -2.07
CA MET A 1 -39.70 23.49 -1.18
C MET A 1 -38.46 22.87 -1.78
N THR A 2 -37.71 23.66 -2.55
CA THR A 2 -36.37 23.27 -2.99
C THR A 2 -35.50 23.22 -1.75
N ALA A 3 -34.97 22.05 -1.40
CA ALA A 3 -34.06 21.93 -0.28
C ALA A 3 -32.79 22.74 -0.59
N ASP A 4 -32.43 23.69 0.28
CA ASP A 4 -31.20 24.46 0.23
C ASP A 4 -29.99 23.57 0.61
N ASN A 5 -29.73 22.52 -0.20
CA ASN A 5 -28.64 21.59 0.01
C ASN A 5 -27.33 22.16 -0.58
N ALA A 6 -26.22 21.98 0.14
CA ALA A 6 -24.88 22.36 -0.30
C ALA A 6 -23.88 21.20 -0.16
N TRP A 7 -22.87 21.15 -1.03
CA TRP A 7 -21.74 20.24 -0.91
C TRP A 7 -20.73 20.81 0.08
N ILE A 8 -20.34 20.02 1.07
CA ILE A 8 -19.41 20.43 2.14
C ILE A 8 -18.24 19.43 2.17
N PRO A 9 -16.99 19.88 2.28
CA PRO A 9 -15.83 18.99 2.41
C PRO A 9 -15.93 18.04 3.61
N ARG A 10 -15.47 16.80 3.42
CA ARG A 10 -15.47 15.77 4.47
C ARG A 10 -14.79 16.23 5.76
N SER A 11 -13.68 16.96 5.64
CA SER A 11 -12.90 17.49 6.77
C SER A 11 -13.70 18.40 7.69
N GLU A 12 -14.66 19.15 7.16
CA GLU A 12 -15.48 20.10 7.92
C GLU A 12 -16.62 19.40 8.67
N ILE A 13 -17.19 18.34 8.09
CA ILE A 13 -18.34 17.62 8.67
C ILE A 13 -17.90 16.59 9.73
N LEU A 14 -16.72 15.97 9.56
CA LEU A 14 -16.27 14.88 10.44
C LEU A 14 -16.21 15.27 11.92
N ALA A 15 -15.85 16.53 12.22
CA ALA A 15 -15.73 17.02 13.59
C ALA A 15 -17.05 17.03 14.37
N SER A 16 -18.19 17.12 13.67
CA SER A 16 -19.51 17.27 14.30
C SER A 16 -20.47 16.12 14.01
N HIS A 17 -20.33 15.43 12.87
CA HIS A 17 -21.35 14.49 12.38
C HIS A 17 -20.76 13.18 11.86
N GLN A 18 -19.71 12.66 12.51
CA GLN A 18 -19.03 11.42 12.12
C GLN A 18 -19.96 10.23 11.85
N LYS A 19 -21.01 10.06 12.69
CA LYS A 19 -21.97 8.95 12.52
C LYS A 19 -22.75 9.05 11.21
N MET A 20 -23.23 10.24 10.85
CA MET A 20 -23.95 10.44 9.59
C MET A 20 -23.04 10.25 8.37
N VAL A 21 -21.79 10.71 8.46
CA VAL A 21 -20.79 10.47 7.41
C VAL A 21 -20.58 8.97 7.20
N ALA A 22 -20.44 8.19 8.27
CA ALA A 22 -20.26 6.74 8.18
C ALA A 22 -21.49 6.01 7.57
N GLU A 23 -22.71 6.43 7.91
CA GLU A 23 -23.94 5.87 7.33
C GLU A 23 -24.04 6.14 5.81
N VAL A 24 -23.69 7.37 5.38
CA VAL A 24 -23.64 7.72 3.96
C VAL A 24 -22.54 6.93 3.24
N ASP A 25 -21.31 6.89 3.78
CA ASP A 25 -20.20 6.13 3.21
C ASP A 25 -20.58 4.65 3.01
N GLN A 26 -21.24 4.04 4.01
CA GLN A 26 -21.68 2.65 3.93
C GLN A 26 -22.75 2.46 2.85
N ARG A 27 -23.73 3.38 2.76
CA ARG A 27 -24.78 3.32 1.73
C ARG A 27 -24.21 3.44 0.33
N GLU A 28 -23.31 4.38 0.10
CA GLU A 28 -22.67 4.59 -1.21
C GLU A 28 -21.75 3.40 -1.57
N ALA A 29 -21.01 2.83 -0.60
CA ALA A 29 -20.18 1.63 -0.83
C ALA A 29 -21.01 0.38 -1.16
N LEU A 30 -22.20 0.23 -0.55
CA LEU A 30 -23.14 -0.83 -0.89
C LEU A 30 -23.73 -0.62 -2.30
N ALA A 31 -24.11 0.62 -2.62
CA ALA A 31 -24.68 0.97 -3.92
C ALA A 31 -23.68 0.78 -5.07
N SER A 32 -22.39 1.04 -4.84
CA SER A 32 -21.33 0.81 -5.82
C SER A 32 -20.85 -0.64 -5.91
N GLY A 33 -21.35 -1.54 -5.04
CA GLY A 33 -20.92 -2.94 -4.98
C GLY A 33 -19.50 -3.15 -4.43
N GLN A 34 -18.90 -2.10 -3.86
CA GLN A 34 -17.53 -2.14 -3.31
C GLN A 34 -17.49 -2.60 -1.85
N PHE A 35 -18.65 -2.79 -1.21
CA PHE A 35 -18.71 -3.26 0.15
C PHE A 35 -18.25 -4.72 0.28
N ARG A 36 -17.19 -4.92 1.07
CA ARG A 36 -16.69 -6.23 1.45
C ARG A 36 -17.04 -6.54 2.91
N PRO A 37 -17.80 -7.61 3.19
CA PRO A 37 -18.28 -7.88 4.54
C PRO A 37 -17.16 -8.39 5.47
N LEU A 38 -17.14 -7.89 6.70
CA LEU A 38 -16.16 -8.28 7.73
C LEU A 38 -16.49 -9.65 8.36
N THR A 39 -16.55 -10.69 7.54
CA THR A 39 -16.76 -12.08 8.00
C THR A 39 -15.43 -12.78 8.25
N ARG A 40 -15.38 -13.65 9.26
CA ARG A 40 -14.19 -14.46 9.58
C ARG A 40 -13.63 -15.16 8.34
N ARG A 41 -14.50 -15.81 7.56
CA ARG A 41 -14.13 -16.55 6.35
C ARG A 41 -13.41 -15.67 5.34
N GLU A 42 -13.91 -14.46 5.10
CA GLU A 42 -13.27 -13.55 4.14
C GLU A 42 -11.96 -12.96 4.65
N ILE A 43 -11.87 -12.70 5.96
CA ILE A 43 -10.65 -12.22 6.62
C ILE A 43 -9.55 -13.28 6.55
N GLU A 44 -9.87 -14.53 6.87
CA GLU A 44 -8.94 -15.66 6.77
C GLU A 44 -8.48 -15.87 5.32
N ALA A 45 -9.41 -15.86 4.35
CA ALA A 45 -9.08 -15.97 2.93
C ALA A 45 -8.19 -14.81 2.45
N HIS A 46 -8.42 -13.59 2.95
CA HIS A 46 -7.57 -12.44 2.62
C HIS A 46 -6.17 -12.56 3.19
N GLY A 47 -6.05 -12.94 4.47
CA GLY A 47 -4.75 -13.09 5.11
C GLY A 47 -3.94 -14.25 4.54
N ALA A 48 -4.58 -15.29 4.01
CA ALA A 48 -3.90 -16.37 3.29
C ALA A 48 -3.09 -15.87 2.08
N ASN A 49 -3.55 -14.81 1.39
CA ASN A 49 -2.81 -14.18 0.29
C ASN A 49 -1.48 -13.54 0.76
N PHE A 50 -1.34 -13.27 2.06
CA PHE A 50 -0.11 -12.76 2.67
C PHE A 50 0.69 -13.87 3.37
N GLY A 51 0.29 -15.13 3.20
CA GLY A 51 0.89 -16.29 3.86
C GLY A 51 0.71 -16.24 5.38
N LEU A 52 -0.48 -15.86 5.84
CA LEU A 52 -0.91 -15.94 7.24
C LEU A 52 -1.91 -17.09 7.39
N ASP A 53 -1.64 -18.01 8.31
CA ASP A 53 -2.56 -19.11 8.61
C ASP A 53 -3.84 -18.62 9.30
N ALA A 54 -4.96 -19.27 8.99
CA ALA A 54 -6.26 -18.94 9.59
C ALA A 54 -6.23 -19.03 11.13
N GLU A 55 -5.49 -19.97 11.70
CA GLU A 55 -5.33 -20.11 13.14
C GLU A 55 -4.58 -18.91 13.77
N LEU A 56 -3.56 -18.40 13.09
CA LEU A 56 -2.86 -17.18 13.51
C LEU A 56 -3.79 -15.96 13.45
N ILE A 57 -4.60 -15.84 12.40
CA ILE A 57 -5.51 -14.69 12.21
C ILE A 57 -6.64 -14.69 13.24
N SER A 58 -7.29 -15.84 13.43
CA SER A 58 -8.55 -15.92 14.17
C SER A 58 -8.40 -16.30 15.64
N HIS A 59 -7.26 -16.89 16.03
CA HIS A 59 -7.07 -17.45 17.37
C HIS A 59 -5.81 -16.95 18.08
N SER A 60 -4.89 -16.28 17.39
CA SER A 60 -3.72 -15.66 18.02
C SER A 60 -3.92 -14.18 18.29
N ARG A 61 -3.29 -13.67 19.36
CA ARG A 61 -3.26 -12.24 19.68
C ARG A 61 -2.09 -11.59 18.95
N MET A 62 -2.26 -10.34 18.50
CA MET A 62 -1.19 -9.53 17.87
C MET A 62 0.14 -9.53 18.65
N ARG A 63 0.08 -9.57 19.99
CA ARG A 63 1.27 -9.62 20.86
C ARG A 63 2.13 -10.86 20.63
N GLY A 64 1.52 -12.00 20.31
CA GLY A 64 2.21 -13.28 20.10
C GLY A 64 2.82 -13.43 18.70
N LEU A 65 2.52 -12.53 17.77
CA LEU A 65 3.04 -12.58 16.41
C LEU A 65 4.49 -12.08 16.35
N SER A 66 5.28 -12.71 15.48
CA SER A 66 6.62 -12.23 15.11
C SER A 66 6.55 -10.87 14.39
N GLY A 67 7.69 -10.17 14.26
CA GLY A 67 7.77 -8.91 13.50
C GLY A 67 7.19 -9.05 12.09
N GLY A 68 7.68 -10.05 11.34
CA GLY A 68 7.23 -10.29 9.96
C GLY A 68 5.74 -10.68 9.86
N GLN A 69 5.21 -11.42 10.84
CA GLN A 69 3.78 -11.72 10.89
C GLN A 69 2.93 -10.46 11.13
N ARG A 70 3.37 -9.55 12.00
CA ARG A 70 2.67 -8.28 12.23
C ARG A 70 2.64 -7.42 10.97
N VAL A 71 3.74 -7.36 10.21
CA VAL A 71 3.77 -6.64 8.92
C VAL A 71 2.76 -7.19 7.94
N LYS A 72 2.73 -8.52 7.78
CA LYS A 72 1.75 -9.17 6.90
C LYS A 72 0.31 -8.86 7.32
N VAL A 73 0.02 -8.84 8.62
CA VAL A 73 -1.32 -8.48 9.13
C VAL A 73 -1.67 -7.03 8.81
N VAL A 74 -0.73 -6.10 8.99
CA VAL A 74 -0.94 -4.68 8.65
C VAL A 74 -1.19 -4.50 7.15
N LEU A 75 -0.38 -5.13 6.30
CA LEU A 75 -0.60 -5.09 4.84
C LEU A 75 -1.93 -5.71 4.43
N ALA A 76 -2.29 -6.85 5.03
CA ALA A 76 -3.59 -7.48 4.81
C ALA A 76 -4.75 -6.54 5.20
N ALA A 77 -4.62 -5.82 6.32
CA ALA A 77 -5.61 -4.83 6.74
C ALA A 77 -5.68 -3.63 5.77
N CYS A 78 -4.53 -3.06 5.37
CA CYS A 78 -4.46 -1.94 4.42
C CYS A 78 -5.05 -2.29 3.05
N THR A 79 -4.93 -3.54 2.63
CA THR A 79 -5.42 -4.04 1.34
C THR A 79 -6.82 -4.65 1.40
N TRP A 80 -7.49 -4.61 2.56
CA TRP A 80 -8.79 -5.25 2.76
C TRP A 80 -9.83 -4.79 1.74
N GLN A 81 -9.88 -3.48 1.47
CA GLN A 81 -10.79 -2.86 0.51
C GLN A 81 -10.35 -3.04 -0.95
N ARG A 82 -9.32 -3.86 -1.22
CA ARG A 82 -8.77 -4.12 -2.55
C ARG A 82 -8.41 -2.81 -3.28
N PRO A 83 -7.55 -1.96 -2.68
CA PRO A 83 -7.18 -0.70 -3.28
C PRO A 83 -6.44 -0.92 -4.60
N HIS A 84 -6.58 0.01 -5.54
CA HIS A 84 -5.80 0.00 -6.78
C HIS A 84 -4.36 0.50 -6.57
N LEU A 85 -4.12 1.25 -5.48
CA LEU A 85 -2.84 1.86 -5.14
C LEU A 85 -2.53 1.70 -3.65
N ILE A 86 -1.30 1.30 -3.34
CA ILE A 86 -0.73 1.29 -1.98
C ILE A 86 0.39 2.34 -1.93
N VAL A 87 0.39 3.16 -0.88
CA VAL A 87 1.49 4.10 -0.60
C VAL A 87 2.14 3.70 0.72
N LEU A 88 3.46 3.51 0.70
CA LEU A 88 4.29 3.16 1.85
C LEU A 88 5.24 4.30 2.15
N ASP A 89 5.14 4.86 3.34
CA ASP A 89 6.02 5.93 3.81
C ASP A 89 7.11 5.36 4.72
N GLU A 90 8.36 5.40 4.24
CA GLU A 90 9.57 4.95 4.92
C GLU A 90 9.46 3.56 5.59
N PRO A 91 9.12 2.50 4.83
CA PRO A 91 8.84 1.17 5.38
C PRO A 91 10.06 0.50 6.02
N THR A 92 11.29 0.95 5.73
CA THR A 92 12.52 0.40 6.28
C THR A 92 12.80 0.82 7.72
N ASN A 93 12.20 1.92 8.20
CA ASN A 93 12.55 2.48 9.51
C ASN A 93 12.03 1.68 10.70
N TYR A 94 10.98 0.89 10.50
CA TYR A 94 10.26 0.22 11.59
C TYR A 94 10.32 -1.30 11.52
N LEU A 95 11.04 -1.84 10.53
CA LEU A 95 11.06 -3.26 10.20
C LEU A 95 12.45 -3.85 10.32
N ASP A 96 12.53 -5.05 10.89
CA ASP A 96 13.73 -5.87 10.82
C ASP A 96 13.94 -6.46 9.41
N ARG A 97 15.10 -7.08 9.17
CA ARG A 97 15.46 -7.63 7.85
C ARG A 97 14.47 -8.71 7.38
N ASP A 98 13.99 -9.55 8.29
CA ASP A 98 13.05 -10.63 7.96
C ASP A 98 11.68 -10.06 7.57
N SER A 99 11.21 -9.04 8.29
CA SER A 99 9.98 -8.31 8.02
C SER A 99 10.05 -7.55 6.70
N LEU A 100 11.21 -6.97 6.37
CA LEU A 100 11.44 -6.33 5.08
C LEU A 100 11.42 -7.32 3.91
N GLY A 101 12.01 -8.51 4.09
CA GLY A 101 11.92 -9.58 3.10
C GLY A 101 10.46 -10.02 2.87
N ALA A 102 9.67 -10.15 3.94
CA ALA A 102 8.25 -10.48 3.85
C ALA A 102 7.43 -9.39 3.15
N LEU A 103 7.69 -8.11 3.47
CA LEU A 103 7.07 -6.96 2.80
C LEU A 103 7.42 -6.96 1.31
N SER A 104 8.70 -7.11 0.97
CA SER A 104 9.17 -7.15 -0.43
C SER A 104 8.44 -8.23 -1.23
N LYS A 105 8.31 -9.44 -0.68
CA LYS A 105 7.56 -10.52 -1.34
C LYS A 105 6.07 -10.18 -1.52
N ALA A 106 5.41 -9.66 -0.48
CA ALA A 106 4.00 -9.29 -0.55
C ALA A 106 3.71 -8.19 -1.58
N LEU A 107 4.62 -7.21 -1.72
CA LEU A 107 4.49 -6.14 -2.72
C LEU A 107 4.69 -6.64 -4.16
N LYS A 108 5.55 -7.65 -4.36
CA LYS A 108 5.74 -8.27 -5.69
C LYS A 108 4.54 -9.09 -6.15
N GLU A 109 3.81 -9.69 -5.21
CA GLU A 109 2.60 -10.48 -5.48
C GLU A 109 1.34 -9.60 -5.58
N PHE A 110 1.44 -8.31 -5.26
CA PHE A 110 0.32 -7.39 -5.33
C PHE A 110 0.06 -6.91 -6.77
N GLU A 111 -1.17 -7.09 -7.26
CA GLU A 111 -1.55 -6.76 -8.64
C GLU A 111 -1.91 -5.27 -8.85
N GLY A 112 -1.93 -4.45 -7.80
CA GLY A 112 -2.15 -3.01 -7.89
C GLY A 112 -0.85 -2.21 -7.99
N GLY A 113 -0.96 -0.89 -8.12
CA GLY A 113 0.21 -0.02 -8.11
C GLY A 113 0.75 0.19 -6.69
N VAL A 114 2.08 0.28 -6.58
CA VAL A 114 2.77 0.52 -5.30
C VAL A 114 3.64 1.76 -5.43
N VAL A 115 3.48 2.70 -4.51
CA VAL A 115 4.35 3.86 -4.34
C VAL A 115 5.11 3.70 -3.03
N ILE A 116 6.44 3.70 -3.11
CA ILE A 116 7.32 3.57 -1.94
C ILE A 116 8.10 4.86 -1.80
N ILE A 117 7.96 5.51 -0.64
CA ILE A 117 8.79 6.64 -0.22
C ILE A 117 9.86 6.05 0.68
N SER A 118 11.12 6.13 0.27
CA SER A 118 12.24 5.52 1.00
C SER A 118 13.55 6.20 0.60
N HIS A 119 14.44 6.39 1.56
CA HIS A 119 15.83 6.76 1.32
C HIS A 119 16.76 5.54 1.14
N ASN A 120 16.26 4.32 1.32
CA ASN A 120 17.03 3.08 1.16
C ASN A 120 16.93 2.55 -0.28
N ALA A 121 17.98 2.77 -1.08
CA ALA A 121 18.07 2.34 -2.47
C ALA A 121 18.12 0.79 -2.62
N GLU A 122 18.81 0.09 -1.73
CA GLU A 122 18.92 -1.38 -1.79
C GLU A 122 17.55 -2.06 -1.69
N PHE A 123 16.66 -1.50 -0.85
CA PHE A 123 15.29 -1.98 -0.74
C PHE A 123 14.47 -1.71 -2.01
N THR A 124 14.52 -0.47 -2.54
CA THR A 124 13.67 -0.05 -3.66
C THR A 124 14.14 -0.59 -5.01
N GLU A 125 15.44 -0.73 -5.25
CA GLU A 125 16.01 -1.26 -6.51
C GLU A 125 15.44 -2.64 -6.88
N SER A 126 15.18 -3.48 -5.88
CA SER A 126 14.65 -4.83 -6.09
C SER A 126 13.13 -4.89 -6.28
N LEU A 127 12.43 -3.76 -6.12
CA LEU A 127 10.97 -3.66 -6.02
C LEU A 127 10.34 -2.68 -7.02
N THR A 128 11.04 -1.63 -7.43
CA THR A 128 10.46 -0.51 -8.20
C THR A 128 11.13 -0.32 -9.56
N GLU A 129 10.33 -0.14 -10.60
CA GLU A 129 10.81 0.15 -11.97
C GLU A 129 10.91 1.65 -12.29
N GLU A 130 10.37 2.51 -11.43
CA GLU A 130 10.34 3.96 -11.64
C GLU A 130 10.65 4.69 -10.33
N VAL A 131 11.51 5.70 -10.42
CA VAL A 131 11.97 6.53 -9.30
C VAL A 131 11.60 7.98 -9.58
N TRP A 132 10.92 8.60 -8.61
CA TRP A 132 10.51 10.01 -8.71
C TRP A 132 11.45 10.84 -7.84
N SER A 133 12.19 11.76 -8.47
CA SER A 133 13.11 12.67 -7.78
C SER A 133 12.51 14.07 -7.69
N VAL A 134 12.53 14.65 -6.50
CA VAL A 134 12.12 16.05 -6.27
C VAL A 134 13.36 16.90 -6.06
N MET A 135 13.61 17.85 -6.98
CA MET A 135 14.71 18.81 -6.91
C MET A 135 14.18 20.22 -7.20
N ASN A 136 14.51 21.18 -6.33
CA ASN A 136 14.11 22.59 -6.47
C ASN A 136 12.59 22.79 -6.69
N GLY A 137 11.77 22.04 -5.95
CA GLY A 137 10.30 22.10 -6.06
C GLY A 137 9.72 21.50 -7.35
N ARG A 138 10.54 20.83 -8.18
CA ARG A 138 10.10 20.11 -9.37
C ARG A 138 10.34 18.62 -9.20
N MET A 139 9.35 17.83 -9.59
CA MET A 139 9.42 16.37 -9.56
C MET A 139 9.66 15.85 -10.98
N THR A 140 10.62 14.94 -11.13
CA THR A 140 10.94 14.30 -12.42
C THR A 140 10.89 12.78 -12.27
N PRO A 141 9.99 12.08 -13.01
CA PRO A 141 9.97 10.63 -13.07
C PRO A 141 11.15 10.11 -13.89
N GLN A 142 11.83 9.08 -13.39
CA GLN A 142 12.94 8.40 -14.07
C GLN A 142 12.68 6.90 -14.02
N ARG A 143 12.67 6.24 -15.18
CA ARG A 143 12.57 4.78 -15.22
C ARG A 143 13.91 4.17 -14.82
N THR A 144 13.90 3.27 -13.84
CA THR A 144 15.07 2.52 -13.41
C THR A 144 15.48 1.62 -14.58
N GLN A 145 16.48 2.05 -15.37
CA GLN A 145 17.08 1.19 -16.37
C GLN A 145 17.70 -0.01 -15.64
N LEU A 146 17.22 -1.22 -15.96
CA LEU A 146 17.89 -2.50 -15.70
C LEU A 146 19.19 -2.63 -16.53
N ASP A 147 19.86 -1.50 -16.77
CA ASP A 147 20.84 -1.33 -17.82
C ASP A 147 22.00 -0.43 -17.38
N SER A 148 22.57 -0.77 -16.24
CA SER A 148 23.92 -0.34 -15.87
C SER A 148 25.00 -0.89 -16.83
N ARG A 149 24.64 -1.74 -17.82
CA ARG A 149 25.55 -2.24 -18.88
C ARG A 149 25.49 -1.44 -20.19
N ALA A 150 24.35 -0.89 -20.62
CA ALA A 150 24.27 -0.13 -21.87
C ALA A 150 24.66 1.33 -21.72
N ARG A 151 24.62 1.91 -20.52
CA ARG A 151 25.22 3.23 -20.31
C ARG A 151 26.74 3.19 -20.58
N LEU A 152 27.42 2.13 -20.15
CA LEU A 152 28.85 1.91 -20.44
C LEU A 152 29.12 1.62 -21.93
N TRP A 153 28.24 0.89 -22.62
CA TRP A 153 28.37 0.65 -24.07
C TRP A 153 28.15 1.92 -24.90
N SER A 154 27.18 2.75 -24.53
CA SER A 154 26.88 4.01 -25.24
C SER A 154 27.96 5.09 -25.07
N SER A 155 28.71 5.08 -23.96
CA SER A 155 29.93 5.87 -23.80
C SER A 155 31.11 5.29 -24.59
N PHE A 156 31.23 3.97 -24.69
CA PHE A 156 32.33 3.32 -25.43
C PHE A 156 32.19 3.45 -26.97
N VAL A 157 30.97 3.42 -27.51
CA VAL A 157 30.70 3.59 -28.96
C VAL A 157 30.78 5.05 -29.42
N ARG A 158 30.80 6.02 -28.50
CA ARG A 158 30.98 7.45 -28.84
C ARG A 158 32.44 7.92 -28.81
N GLU A 159 33.35 7.10 -28.28
CA GLU A 159 34.78 7.41 -28.18
C GLU A 159 35.68 6.50 -29.06
N GLY A 160 35.08 5.73 -29.99
CA GLY A 160 35.77 4.88 -30.96
C GLY A 160 35.52 5.29 -32.40
#